data_AF-A0A955WYC0-F1
#
_entry.id   AF-A0A955WYC0-F1
#
_cell.length_a   1.000
_cell.length_b   1.000
_cell.length_c   1.000
_cell.angle_alpha   90.00
_cell.angle_beta   90.00
_cell.angle_gamma   90.00
#
_symmetry.space_group_name_H-M   'P 1'
#
loop_
_entity.id
_entity.type
_entity.pdbx_description
1 polymer ?
#
loop_
_entity_poly.entity_id
_entity_poly.type
_entity_poly.pdbx_seq_one_letter_code
_entity_poly.pdbx_strand_id
1 'polypeptide(L)'
;MAPCNGGRLRGVGPLGQSLRNHARPLEDAMPTRAPVAALAVLALAFTGCQEYAEPTLTPAQQKKVQAHLLTAAPQPQHPVGAVFGDQVKLVGYDLDKAQVKPGDTLTVTWYLEGLAEPMGDNMPFVH
;
A
#
# COMPACT_ATOMS: atom_id res chain seq x y z
N MET A 1 -4.23 -21.91 10.01
CA MET A 1 -4.07 -21.76 8.55
C MET A 1 -4.02 -23.13 7.92
N ALA A 2 -5.01 -23.46 7.09
CA ALA A 2 -5.06 -24.68 6.27
C ALA A 2 -4.29 -24.49 4.94
N PRO A 3 -3.95 -25.57 4.22
CA PRO A 3 -2.84 -25.62 3.26
C PRO A 3 -3.28 -25.51 1.79
N CYS A 4 -2.38 -25.08 0.90
CA CYS A 4 -2.55 -25.17 -0.55
C CYS A 4 -2.07 -26.53 -1.07
N ASN A 5 -2.88 -27.10 -1.97
CA ASN A 5 -2.82 -28.45 -2.52
C ASN A 5 -2.47 -28.40 -4.03
N GLY A 6 -1.92 -29.49 -4.58
CA GLY A 6 -1.77 -29.73 -6.03
C GLY A 6 -0.30 -29.88 -6.46
N GLY A 7 0.13 -30.89 -7.21
CA GLY A 7 -0.59 -31.97 -7.88
C GLY A 7 0.40 -33.03 -8.38
N ARG A 8 -0.14 -34.23 -8.58
CA ARG A 8 0.50 -35.49 -8.94
C ARG A 8 0.82 -35.55 -10.43
N LEU A 9 1.99 -36.07 -10.80
CA LEU A 9 2.23 -36.69 -12.11
C LEU A 9 2.85 -38.09 -11.93
N ARG A 10 2.16 -39.09 -12.49
CA ARG A 10 2.63 -40.48 -12.68
C ARG A 10 3.27 -40.60 -14.07
N GLY A 11 4.38 -41.31 -14.17
CA GLY A 11 4.96 -41.88 -15.39
C GLY A 11 5.99 -42.95 -14.99
N VAL A 12 5.63 -44.24 -14.93
CA VAL A 12 5.88 -45.29 -15.93
C VAL A 12 7.38 -45.53 -16.20
N GLY A 13 7.89 -46.72 -15.79
CA GLY A 13 9.28 -47.19 -15.99
C GLY A 13 9.61 -47.59 -17.44
N PRO A 14 10.82 -48.14 -17.75
CA PRO A 14 11.18 -49.48 -17.28
C PRO A 14 12.68 -49.80 -17.03
N LEU A 15 12.90 -50.96 -16.39
CA LEU A 15 13.97 -51.97 -16.57
C LEU A 15 15.47 -51.56 -16.65
N GLY A 16 16.19 -51.91 -15.57
CA GLY A 16 17.31 -52.87 -15.62
C GLY A 16 18.64 -52.47 -16.27
N GLN A 17 19.71 -52.35 -15.45
CA GLN A 17 20.87 -53.28 -15.43
C GLN A 17 22.17 -52.63 -14.94
N SER A 18 22.89 -53.41 -14.13
CA SER A 18 24.36 -53.56 -14.07
C SER A 18 25.23 -52.46 -13.44
N LEU A 19 25.55 -52.68 -12.16
CA LEU A 19 26.91 -52.73 -11.58
C LEU A 19 28.06 -52.05 -12.36
N ARG A 20 28.69 -51.04 -11.74
CA ARG A 20 30.13 -51.05 -11.48
C ARG A 20 30.54 -50.00 -10.45
N ASN A 21 31.13 -50.49 -9.37
CA ASN A 21 31.89 -49.72 -8.40
C ASN A 21 33.03 -48.97 -9.10
N HIS A 22 33.08 -47.66 -8.94
CA HIS A 22 34.35 -46.94 -8.87
C HIS A 22 34.22 -45.86 -7.80
N ALA A 23 34.71 -46.18 -6.60
CA ALA A 23 35.07 -45.17 -5.63
C ALA A 23 36.11 -44.25 -6.30
N ARG A 24 35.76 -42.97 -6.43
CA ARG A 24 36.74 -41.91 -6.67
C ARG A 24 36.76 -40.98 -5.45
N PRO A 25 37.93 -40.46 -5.09
CA PRO A 25 38.14 -39.78 -3.82
C PRO A 25 37.37 -38.46 -3.80
N LEU A 26 36.94 -38.09 -2.60
CA LEU A 26 36.40 -36.80 -2.21
C LEU A 26 37.36 -35.68 -2.64
N GLU A 27 37.04 -34.99 -3.74
CA GLU A 27 37.72 -33.74 -4.10
C GLU A 27 37.11 -32.60 -3.28
N ASP A 28 37.71 -32.38 -2.11
CA ASP A 28 37.65 -31.12 -1.40
C ASP A 28 38.30 -30.01 -2.24
N ALA A 29 37.47 -29.17 -2.85
CA ALA A 29 37.84 -27.82 -3.25
C ALA A 29 36.65 -26.89 -3.03
N MET A 30 36.34 -26.66 -1.75
CA MET A 30 35.43 -25.62 -1.30
C MET A 30 35.88 -24.26 -1.85
N PRO A 31 35.04 -23.52 -2.62
CA PRO A 31 35.34 -22.13 -2.91
C PRO A 31 34.99 -21.28 -1.68
N THR A 32 36.02 -20.63 -1.15
CA THR A 32 36.08 -19.72 0.02
C THR A 32 35.27 -18.43 -0.19
N ARG A 33 34.00 -18.51 -0.57
CA ARG A 33 33.10 -17.36 -0.83
C ARG A 33 31.65 -17.54 -0.34
N ALA A 34 31.38 -18.57 0.47
CA ALA A 34 30.06 -18.84 1.01
C ALA A 34 29.49 -17.82 2.04
N PRO A 35 30.28 -17.13 2.91
CA PRO A 35 29.67 -16.36 4.00
C PRO A 35 29.01 -15.06 3.53
N VAL A 36 29.56 -14.43 2.49
CA VAL A 36 29.06 -13.14 1.98
C VAL A 36 27.69 -13.30 1.30
N ALA A 37 27.51 -14.37 0.52
CA ALA A 37 26.25 -14.65 -0.15
C ALA A 37 25.13 -14.99 0.86
N ALA A 38 25.44 -15.80 1.88
CA ALA A 38 24.47 -16.15 2.92
C ALA A 38 24.07 -14.93 3.78
N LEU A 39 25.03 -14.05 4.12
CA LEU A 39 24.76 -12.80 4.83
C LEU A 39 23.93 -11.82 3.98
N ALA A 40 24.21 -11.73 2.67
CA ALA A 40 23.46 -10.87 1.76
C ALA A 40 22.00 -11.33 1.59
N VAL A 41 21.75 -12.63 1.46
CA VAL A 41 20.40 -13.19 1.37
C VAL A 41 19.63 -13.00 2.68
N LEU A 42 20.29 -13.18 3.83
CA LEU A 42 19.69 -12.95 5.14
C LEU A 42 19.33 -11.47 5.33
N ALA A 43 20.20 -10.54 4.94
CA ALA A 43 19.95 -9.11 5.02
C ALA A 43 18.76 -8.67 4.13
N LEU A 44 18.64 -9.22 2.92
CA LEU A 44 17.54 -8.94 2.00
C LEU A 44 16.18 -9.45 2.51
N ALA A 45 16.18 -10.54 3.28
CA ALA A 45 14.95 -11.07 3.89
C ALA A 45 14.36 -10.15 4.97
N PHE A 46 15.20 -9.33 5.63
CA PHE A 46 14.75 -8.38 6.66
C PHE A 46 14.31 -7.02 6.11
N THR A 47 14.65 -6.68 4.86
CA THR A 47 14.23 -5.40 4.24
C THR A 47 12.81 -5.41 3.68
N GLY A 48 12.14 -6.58 3.66
CA GLY A 48 10.84 -6.75 3.01
C GLY A 48 9.61 -6.31 3.82
N CYS A 49 9.74 -6.09 5.13
CA CYS A 49 8.62 -5.66 5.97
C CYS A 49 8.72 -4.16 6.25
N GLN A 50 8.34 -3.32 5.27
CA GLN A 50 7.90 -1.98 5.62
C GLN A 50 6.49 -2.11 6.21
N GLU A 51 6.41 -2.28 7.53
CA GLU A 51 5.20 -1.93 8.26
C GLU A 51 5.04 -0.42 8.12
N TYR A 52 4.07 0.00 7.30
CA TYR A 52 3.57 1.37 7.34
C TYR A 52 2.93 1.56 8.71
N ALA A 53 3.72 2.02 9.68
CA ALA A 53 3.21 2.43 10.97
C ALA A 53 2.23 3.58 10.72
N GLU A 54 0.95 3.37 11.02
CA GLU A 54 -0.05 4.41 10.86
C GLU A 54 0.36 5.62 11.71
N PRO A 55 0.52 6.80 11.09
CA PRO A 55 1.02 7.96 11.81
C PRO A 55 -0.02 8.45 12.82
N THR A 56 0.26 8.25 14.11
CA THR A 56 -0.58 8.83 15.18
C THR A 56 -0.45 10.35 15.17
N LEU A 57 -1.56 11.06 15.04
CA LEU A 57 -1.60 12.52 15.12
C LEU A 57 -1.15 13.00 16.51
N THR A 58 -0.21 13.94 16.55
CA THR A 58 0.12 14.67 17.79
C THR A 58 -1.09 15.48 18.27
N PRO A 59 -1.18 15.85 19.56
CA PRO A 59 -2.28 16.66 20.07
C PRO A 59 -2.46 18.00 19.32
N ALA A 60 -1.37 18.61 18.89
CA ALA A 60 -1.40 19.84 18.10
C ALA A 60 -1.99 19.63 16.70
N GLN A 61 -1.71 18.48 16.06
CA GLN A 61 -2.29 18.13 14.77
C GLN A 61 -3.78 17.79 14.89
N GLN A 62 -4.17 17.05 15.93
CA GLN A 62 -5.59 16.74 16.19
C GLN A 62 -6.42 18.01 16.33
N LYS A 63 -5.90 19.01 17.07
CA LYS A 63 -6.58 20.30 17.22
C LYS A 63 -6.76 21.03 15.88
N LYS A 64 -5.78 20.96 14.98
CA LYS A 64 -5.89 21.55 13.63
C LYS A 64 -6.97 20.83 12.81
N VAL A 65 -7.00 19.51 12.82
CA VAL A 65 -8.02 18.73 12.09
C VAL A 65 -9.41 19.03 12.62
N GLN A 66 -9.59 19.04 13.95
CA GLN A 66 -10.87 19.33 14.59
C GLN A 66 -11.42 20.71 14.22
N ALA A 67 -10.57 21.70 13.95
CA ALA A 67 -10.99 23.03 13.51
C ALA A 67 -11.68 23.03 12.13
N HIS A 68 -11.55 21.96 11.36
CA HIS A 68 -12.15 21.81 10.02
C HIS A 68 -13.25 20.75 9.97
N LEU A 69 -13.58 20.10 11.09
CA LEU A 69 -14.69 19.16 11.17
C LEU A 69 -15.98 19.93 11.47
N LEU A 70 -16.97 19.82 10.59
CA LEU A 70 -18.27 20.42 10.80
C LEU A 70 -19.13 19.53 11.70
N THR A 71 -19.85 20.14 12.64
CA THR A 71 -20.81 19.45 13.52
C THR A 71 -22.21 19.31 12.91
N ALA A 72 -22.47 20.00 11.80
CA ALA A 72 -23.72 19.94 11.06
C ALA A 72 -23.42 19.91 9.55
N ALA A 73 -24.37 19.38 8.76
CA ALA A 73 -24.23 19.33 7.32
C ALA A 73 -24.13 20.75 6.72
N PRO A 74 -23.10 21.05 5.90
CA PRO A 74 -22.97 22.35 5.25
C PRO A 74 -23.99 22.54 4.13
N GLN A 75 -24.27 23.81 3.82
CA GLN A 75 -25.03 24.21 2.63
C GLN A 75 -24.11 25.05 1.72
N PRO A 76 -23.32 24.41 0.85
CA PRO A 76 -22.35 25.13 0.02
C PRO A 76 -23.02 26.00 -1.05
N GLN A 77 -22.34 27.08 -1.43
CA GLN A 77 -22.70 27.97 -2.53
C GLN A 77 -22.80 27.22 -3.86
N HIS A 78 -21.89 26.27 -4.08
CA HIS A 78 -21.83 25.43 -5.26
C HIS A 78 -21.95 23.96 -4.87
N PRO A 79 -23.17 23.40 -4.80
CA PRO A 79 -23.39 21.98 -4.50
C PRO A 79 -22.90 21.09 -5.67
N VAL A 80 -22.28 19.96 -5.34
CA VAL A 80 -21.68 19.03 -6.31
C VAL A 80 -22.26 17.61 -6.16
N GLY A 81 -22.20 17.04 -4.95
CA GLY A 81 -22.75 15.71 -4.66
C GLY A 81 -22.00 14.53 -5.29
N ALA A 82 -20.75 14.70 -5.72
CA ALA A 82 -19.96 13.64 -6.36
C ALA A 82 -19.45 12.63 -5.33
N VAL A 83 -19.57 11.33 -5.62
CA VAL A 83 -19.12 10.23 -4.75
C VAL A 83 -17.92 9.54 -5.37
N PHE A 84 -16.86 9.36 -4.59
CA PHE A 84 -15.61 8.70 -5.00
C PHE A 84 -15.46 7.36 -4.27
N GLY A 85 -15.44 6.27 -5.03
CA GLY A 85 -15.20 4.92 -4.53
C GLY A 85 -16.15 4.48 -3.41
N ASP A 86 -17.37 5.04 -3.35
CA ASP A 86 -18.36 4.84 -2.29
C ASP A 86 -17.88 5.17 -0.86
N GLN A 87 -16.75 5.87 -0.73
CA GLN A 87 -16.09 6.16 0.54
C GLN A 87 -16.11 7.63 0.93
N VAL A 88 -16.09 8.55 -0.05
CA VAL A 88 -16.14 10.00 0.20
C VAL A 88 -17.07 10.69 -0.77
N LYS A 89 -17.79 11.69 -0.28
CA LYS A 89 -18.67 12.55 -1.07
C LYS A 89 -18.18 13.99 -1.02
N LEU A 90 -17.95 14.60 -2.18
CA LEU A 90 -17.80 16.04 -2.31
C LEU A 90 -19.20 16.67 -2.29
N VAL A 91 -19.58 17.22 -1.13
CA VAL A 91 -20.88 17.88 -0.93
C VAL A 91 -20.97 19.13 -1.82
N GLY A 92 -19.90 19.92 -1.83
CA GLY A 92 -19.78 21.13 -2.65
C GLY A 92 -18.65 22.02 -2.17
N TYR A 93 -18.61 23.25 -2.67
CA TYR A 93 -17.59 24.23 -2.29
C TYR A 93 -18.13 25.67 -2.23
N ASP A 94 -17.39 26.50 -1.52
CA ASP A 94 -17.61 27.95 -1.42
C ASP A 94 -16.42 28.71 -2.01
N LEU A 95 -16.70 29.86 -2.59
CA LEU A 95 -15.70 30.83 -3.03
C LEU A 95 -15.76 32.06 -2.12
N ASP A 96 -14.61 32.58 -1.74
CA ASP A 96 -14.55 33.85 -1.00
C ASP A 96 -14.92 35.05 -1.89
N LYS A 97 -14.75 34.91 -3.22
CA LYS A 97 -15.01 35.94 -4.22
C LYS A 97 -15.67 35.37 -5.47
N ALA A 98 -16.67 36.08 -5.99
CA ALA A 98 -17.34 35.70 -7.24
C ALA A 98 -16.58 36.13 -8.51
N GLN A 99 -15.67 37.11 -8.40
CA GLN A 99 -14.86 37.63 -9.52
C GLN A 99 -13.44 37.89 -9.04
N VAL A 100 -12.47 37.58 -9.89
CA VAL A 100 -11.03 37.75 -9.61
C VAL A 100 -10.34 38.37 -10.81
N LYS A 101 -9.27 39.12 -10.57
CA LYS A 101 -8.38 39.68 -11.59
C LYS A 101 -7.07 38.89 -11.63
N PRO A 102 -6.29 38.99 -12.73
CA PRO A 102 -4.96 38.42 -12.77
C PRO A 102 -4.10 38.93 -11.59
N GLY A 103 -3.50 37.99 -10.85
CA GLY A 103 -2.70 38.29 -9.66
C GLY A 103 -3.47 38.24 -8.34
N ASP A 104 -4.80 38.11 -8.35
CA ASP A 104 -5.59 37.95 -7.13
C ASP A 104 -5.50 36.53 -6.57
N THR A 105 -5.53 36.42 -5.24
CA THR A 105 -5.76 35.15 -4.53
C THR A 105 -7.26 34.89 -4.38
N LEU A 106 -7.69 33.70 -4.81
CA LEU A 106 -9.02 33.13 -4.57
C LEU A 106 -8.90 32.01 -3.53
N THR A 107 -9.77 32.01 -2.54
CA THR A 107 -9.87 30.93 -1.55
C THR A 107 -11.07 30.07 -1.86
N VAL A 108 -10.84 28.76 -1.96
CA VAL A 108 -11.90 27.76 -2.19
C VAL A 108 -12.01 26.87 -0.96
N THR A 109 -13.20 26.81 -0.37
CA THR A 109 -13.49 25.92 0.77
C THR A 109 -14.26 24.72 0.28
N TRP A 110 -13.74 23.52 0.52
CA TRP A 110 -14.33 22.26 0.06
C TRP A 110 -15.01 21.54 1.22
N TYR A 111 -16.21 21.03 0.98
CA TYR A 111 -16.95 20.24 1.96
C TYR A 111 -16.96 18.77 1.53
N LEU A 112 -16.23 17.95 2.30
CA LEU A 112 -16.13 16.51 2.11
C LEU A 112 -16.87 15.78 3.22
N GLU A 113 -17.62 14.75 2.86
CA GLU A 113 -18.32 13.86 3.78
C GLU A 113 -17.75 12.44 3.63
N GLY A 114 -17.22 11.89 4.72
CA GLY A 114 -16.83 10.48 4.78
C GLY A 114 -18.07 9.59 4.88
N LEU A 115 -18.17 8.60 3.99
CA LEU A 115 -19.30 7.68 3.91
C LEU A 115 -19.02 6.30 4.54
N ALA A 116 -17.75 5.95 4.73
CA ALA A 116 -17.33 4.65 5.27
C ALA A 116 -16.06 4.77 6.13
N GLU A 117 -15.94 3.93 7.16
CA GLU A 117 -14.69 3.73 7.91
C GLU A 117 -14.20 2.27 7.76
N PRO A 118 -12.89 2.01 7.56
CA PRO A 118 -11.85 3.00 7.32
C PRO A 118 -11.95 3.60 5.92
N MET A 119 -11.77 4.92 5.82
CA MET A 119 -11.53 5.57 4.54
C MET A 119 -10.14 5.14 4.08
N GLY A 120 -10.01 4.56 2.88
CA GLY A 120 -8.68 4.33 2.30
C GLY A 120 -7.95 5.67 2.08
N ASP A 121 -6.64 5.63 1.83
CA ASP A 121 -5.78 6.79 1.49
C ASP A 121 -6.11 7.38 0.10
N ASN A 122 -7.39 7.62 -0.15
CA ASN A 122 -7.93 8.09 -1.42
C ASN A 122 -8.07 9.60 -1.35
N MET A 123 -6.98 10.33 -1.61
CA MET A 123 -7.13 11.75 -1.95
C MET A 123 -7.80 11.86 -3.33
N PRO A 124 -8.97 12.53 -3.43
CA PRO A 124 -9.58 12.77 -4.73
C PRO A 124 -8.67 13.68 -5.55
N PHE A 125 -8.15 13.18 -6.67
CA PHE A 125 -7.41 13.97 -7.65
C PHE A 125 -8.41 14.67 -8.58
N VAL A 126 -8.25 15.97 -8.75
CA VAL A 126 -9.00 16.77 -9.75
C VAL A 126 -8.00 17.22 -10.81
N HIS A 127 -8.27 16.88 -12.07
CA HIS A 127 -7.47 17.25 -13.24
C HIS A 127 -7.80 18.66 -13.74
#